data_AF-A0A821K2W1-F1
#
_entry.id   AF-A0A821K2W1-F1
#
_cell.length_a   1.000
_cell.length_b   1.000
_cell.length_c   1.000
_cell.angle_alpha   90.00
_cell.angle_beta   90.00
_cell.angle_gamma   90.00
#
_symmetry.space_group_name_H-M   'P 1'
#
loop_
_entity.id
_entity.type
_entity.pdbx_description
1 polymer ?
#
loop_
_entity_poly.entity_id
_entity_poly.type
_entity_poly.pdbx_seq_one_letter_code
_entity_poly.pdbx_strand_id
1 'polypeptide(L)'
;MKTLGKLRSRVQPKSEDREYKQSTNILRKRDRNLMKMIFIEVMFYVISTIPFSIYLIYKITTNFSTQNQERKQFESFIGYIVQYFILYINTVLPFYIYVSTSSSFRTELKKVFNKFYTFIMRRQIRNERDDVP
;
A
#
# COMPACT_ATOMS: atom_id res chain seq x y z
N MET A 1 -6.37 -64.68 -5.13
CA MET A 1 -7.47 -63.73 -4.81
C MET A 1 -6.99 -62.64 -3.85
N LYS A 2 -6.34 -61.55 -4.31
CA LYS A 2 -6.07 -60.35 -3.48
C LYS A 2 -5.81 -59.12 -4.39
N THR A 3 -6.80 -58.64 -5.15
CA THR A 3 -6.50 -57.52 -6.08
C THR A 3 -7.65 -56.55 -6.41
N LEU A 4 -8.80 -56.62 -5.74
CA LEU A 4 -9.88 -55.64 -5.98
C LEU A 4 -9.99 -54.55 -4.89
N GLY A 5 -9.64 -54.86 -3.64
CA GLY A 5 -9.64 -53.87 -2.54
C GLY A 5 -8.60 -52.75 -2.67
N LYS A 6 -7.46 -53.02 -3.36
CA LYS A 6 -6.38 -52.03 -3.56
C LYS A 6 -6.64 -51.04 -4.70
N LEU A 7 -7.59 -51.32 -5.59
CA LEU A 7 -7.95 -50.41 -6.69
C LEU A 7 -8.91 -49.30 -6.23
N ARG A 8 -9.75 -49.56 -5.21
CA ARG A 8 -10.72 -48.58 -4.70
C ARG A 8 -10.10 -47.49 -3.82
N SER A 9 -8.90 -47.70 -3.27
CA SER A 9 -8.23 -46.71 -2.42
C SER A 9 -7.46 -45.62 -3.18
N ARG A 10 -7.35 -45.72 -4.52
CA ARG A 10 -6.69 -44.72 -5.38
C ARG A 10 -7.62 -43.62 -5.86
N VAL A 11 -8.93 -43.76 -5.66
CA VAL A 11 -9.93 -42.71 -5.92
C VAL A 11 -10.37 -42.12 -4.57
N GLN A 12 -9.43 -41.53 -3.84
CA GLN A 12 -9.77 -40.62 -2.76
C GLN A 12 -9.75 -39.19 -3.31
N PRO A 13 -10.87 -38.46 -3.39
CA PRO A 13 -10.89 -37.03 -3.73
C PRO A 13 -10.24 -36.14 -2.65
N LYS A 14 -9.43 -36.72 -1.76
CA LYS A 14 -8.91 -36.08 -0.54
C LYS A 14 -7.75 -35.12 -0.81
N SER A 15 -7.13 -35.17 -2.00
CA SER A 15 -6.12 -34.22 -2.45
C SER A 15 -6.74 -32.92 -2.96
N GLU A 16 -7.79 -33.00 -3.77
CA GLU A 16 -8.46 -31.83 -4.35
C GLU A 16 -9.12 -30.96 -3.28
N ASP A 17 -9.81 -31.59 -2.31
CA ASP A 17 -10.42 -30.85 -1.18
C ASP A 17 -9.38 -30.15 -0.29
N ARG A 18 -8.18 -30.73 -0.15
CA ARG A 18 -7.08 -30.12 0.62
C ARG A 18 -6.45 -28.98 -0.14
N GLU A 19 -6.24 -29.13 -1.44
CA GLU A 19 -5.67 -28.09 -2.30
C GLU A 19 -6.62 -26.89 -2.42
N TYR A 20 -7.93 -27.15 -2.53
CA TYR A 20 -8.96 -26.10 -2.49
C TYR A 20 -9.03 -25.40 -1.11
N LYS A 21 -9.01 -26.15 -0.01
CA LYS A 21 -8.96 -25.57 1.35
C LYS A 21 -7.68 -24.77 1.60
N GLN A 22 -6.54 -25.20 1.06
CA GLN A 22 -5.28 -24.48 1.20
C GLN A 22 -5.29 -23.19 0.37
N SER A 23 -5.80 -23.24 -0.86
CA SER A 23 -5.96 -22.10 -1.75
C SER A 23 -6.88 -21.03 -1.15
N THR A 24 -8.03 -21.45 -0.62
CA THR A 24 -8.99 -20.55 0.04
C THR A 24 -8.42 -19.90 1.32
N ASN A 25 -7.62 -20.64 2.11
CA ASN A 25 -6.95 -20.07 3.28
C ASN A 25 -5.89 -19.02 2.91
N ILE A 26 -5.12 -19.25 1.84
CA ILE A 26 -4.14 -18.29 1.34
C ILE A 26 -4.84 -17.02 0.82
N LEU A 27 -5.91 -17.18 0.02
CA LEU A 27 -6.74 -16.09 -0.47
C LEU A 27 -7.31 -15.26 0.68
N ARG A 28 -7.91 -15.92 1.67
CA ARG A 28 -8.51 -15.25 2.83
C ARG A 28 -7.47 -14.49 3.68
N LYS A 29 -6.24 -15.01 3.80
CA LYS A 29 -5.14 -14.31 4.48
C LYS A 29 -4.70 -13.08 3.70
N ARG A 30 -4.64 -13.16 2.37
CA ARG A 30 -4.33 -12.02 1.49
C ARG A 30 -5.40 -10.94 1.63
N ASP A 31 -6.68 -11.31 1.55
CA ASP A 31 -7.79 -10.37 1.62
C ASP A 31 -7.84 -9.66 2.98
N ARG A 32 -7.58 -10.39 4.08
CA ARG A 32 -7.46 -9.77 5.41
C ARG A 32 -6.31 -8.76 5.48
N ASN A 33 -5.18 -9.05 4.85
CA ASN A 33 -4.05 -8.13 4.82
C ASN A 33 -4.36 -6.88 3.98
N LEU A 34 -5.05 -7.04 2.85
CA LEU A 34 -5.53 -5.93 2.02
C LEU A 34 -6.53 -5.06 2.78
N MET A 35 -7.51 -5.67 3.43
CA MET A 35 -8.50 -4.95 4.25
C MET A 35 -7.84 -4.17 5.39
N LYS A 36 -6.86 -4.76 6.08
CA LYS A 36 -6.11 -4.04 7.13
C LYS A 36 -5.39 -2.81 6.56
N MET A 37 -4.84 -2.95 5.36
CA MET A 37 -4.07 -1.89 4.70
C MET A 37 -4.95 -0.72 4.29
N ILE A 38 -6.08 -1.00 3.64
CA ILE A 38 -7.09 -0.01 3.27
C ILE A 38 -7.69 0.64 4.52
N PHE A 39 -7.96 -0.13 5.57
CA PHE A 39 -8.51 0.41 6.81
C PHE A 39 -7.58 1.46 7.43
N ILE A 40 -6.28 1.19 7.49
CA ILE A 40 -5.30 2.15 8.01
C ILE A 40 -5.25 3.40 7.13
N GLU A 41 -5.22 3.23 5.80
CA GLU A 41 -5.25 4.35 4.86
C GLU A 41 -6.47 5.25 5.05
N VAL A 42 -7.67 4.67 5.18
CA VAL A 42 -8.91 5.42 5.46
C VAL A 42 -8.82 6.15 6.81
N MET A 43 -8.27 5.52 7.85
CA MET A 43 -8.10 6.18 9.16
C MET A 43 -7.18 7.41 9.06
N PHE A 44 -6.04 7.28 8.38
CA PHE A 44 -5.15 8.41 8.17
C PHE A 44 -5.78 9.52 7.32
N TYR A 45 -6.55 9.15 6.29
CA TYR A 45 -7.28 10.11 5.48
C TYR A 45 -8.28 10.92 6.30
N VAL A 46 -9.08 10.25 7.14
CA VAL A 46 -10.06 10.89 8.04
C VAL A 46 -9.37 11.82 9.03
N ILE A 47 -8.29 11.36 9.69
CA ILE A 47 -7.52 12.19 10.63
C ILE A 47 -6.95 13.43 9.92
N SER A 48 -6.51 13.28 8.67
CA SER A 48 -5.95 14.37 7.87
C SER A 48 -7.00 15.38 7.37
N THR A 49 -8.24 14.95 7.19
CA THR A 49 -9.34 15.83 6.73
C THR A 49 -9.96 16.64 7.87
N ILE A 50 -9.90 16.18 9.12
CA ILE A 50 -10.45 16.91 10.28
C ILE A 50 -9.83 18.33 10.43
N PRO A 51 -8.49 18.51 10.45
CA PRO A 51 -7.87 19.83 10.51
C PRO A 51 -8.31 20.74 9.36
N PHE A 52 -8.50 20.19 8.16
CA PHE A 52 -8.94 20.93 6.99
C PHE A 52 -10.36 21.48 7.14
N SER A 53 -11.29 20.64 7.58
CA SER A 53 -12.66 21.08 7.86
C SER A 53 -12.71 22.17 8.93
N ILE A 54 -11.92 22.02 10.01
CA ILE A 54 -11.83 23.03 11.09
C ILE A 54 -11.28 24.35 10.54
N TYR A 55 -10.18 24.31 9.78
CA TYR A 55 -9.57 25.49 9.17
C TYR A 55 -10.54 26.22 8.24
N LEU A 56 -11.32 25.47 7.45
CA LEU A 56 -12.29 26.04 6.52
C LEU A 56 -13.41 26.79 7.25
N ILE A 57 -13.95 26.20 8.32
CA ILE A 57 -14.96 26.86 9.18
C ILE A 57 -14.36 28.11 9.83
N TYR A 58 -13.15 28.02 10.39
CA TYR A 58 -12.45 29.16 10.99
C TYR A 58 -12.27 30.31 10.00
N LYS A 59 -11.85 30.00 8.76
CA LYS A 59 -11.64 30.99 7.70
C LYS A 59 -12.95 31.70 7.33
N ILE A 60 -14.05 30.95 7.14
CA ILE A 60 -15.36 31.52 6.77
C ILE A 60 -15.86 32.48 7.85
N THR A 61 -15.79 32.09 9.12
CA THR A 61 -16.27 32.91 10.24
C THR A 61 -15.41 34.17 10.46
N THR A 62 -14.10 34.07 10.23
CA THR A 62 -13.15 35.14 10.56
C THR A 62 -12.96 36.16 9.42
N ASN A 63 -13.42 35.87 8.20
CA ASN A 63 -13.28 36.77 7.03
C ASN A 63 -13.88 38.18 7.21
N PHE A 64 -14.71 38.41 8.23
CA PHE A 64 -15.36 39.71 8.49
C PHE A 64 -14.64 40.62 9.49
N SER A 65 -13.51 40.18 10.06
CA SER A 65 -12.80 40.94 11.10
C SER A 65 -11.49 41.55 10.57
N THR A 66 -11.25 42.83 10.82
CA THR A 66 -10.03 43.56 10.48
C THR A 66 -8.86 42.96 11.26
N GLN A 67 -7.97 42.22 10.60
CA GLN A 67 -6.89 41.48 11.27
C GLN A 67 -5.55 42.22 11.29
N ASN A 68 -4.82 42.08 12.41
CA ASN A 68 -3.40 42.43 12.55
C ASN A 68 -2.51 41.64 11.58
N GLN A 69 -1.41 42.27 11.14
CA GLN A 69 -0.49 41.73 10.13
C GLN A 69 0.16 40.41 10.56
N GLU A 70 0.50 40.25 11.84
CA GLU A 70 1.06 39.01 12.41
C GLU A 70 0.07 37.83 12.35
N ARG A 71 -1.20 38.09 12.65
CA ARG A 71 -2.27 37.08 12.61
C ARG A 71 -2.47 36.55 11.20
N LYS A 72 -2.40 37.43 10.20
CA LYS A 72 -2.52 37.06 8.77
C LYS A 72 -1.40 36.14 8.29
N GLN A 73 -0.18 36.33 8.80
CA GLN A 73 0.96 35.46 8.49
C GLN A 73 0.77 34.07 9.09
N PHE A 74 0.36 34.01 10.36
CA PHE A 74 0.08 32.74 11.03
C PHE A 74 -1.06 31.97 10.33
N GLU A 75 -2.14 32.65 9.96
CA GLU A 75 -3.26 32.04 9.25
C GLU A 75 -2.88 31.52 7.85
N SER A 76 -1.98 32.22 7.15
CA SER A 76 -1.45 31.74 5.87
C SER A 76 -0.58 30.50 6.05
N PHE A 77 0.25 30.46 7.08
CA PHE A 77 1.09 29.31 7.39
C PHE A 77 0.26 28.07 7.76
N ILE A 78 -0.70 28.22 8.67
CA ILE A 78 -1.62 27.14 9.03
C ILE A 78 -2.45 26.70 7.82
N GLY A 79 -2.94 27.66 7.02
CA GLY A 79 -3.61 27.36 5.76
C GLY A 79 -2.74 26.54 4.82
N TYR A 80 -1.46 26.89 4.69
CA TYR A 80 -0.53 26.12 3.87
C TYR A 80 -0.37 24.68 4.35
N ILE A 81 -0.15 24.48 5.66
CA ILE A 81 0.00 23.16 6.24
C ILE A 81 -1.25 22.31 5.99
N VAL A 82 -2.41 22.88 6.27
CA VAL A 82 -3.65 22.11 6.29
C VAL A 82 -4.20 21.87 4.88
N GLN A 83 -4.12 22.87 4.00
CA GLN A 83 -4.68 22.79 2.64
C GLN A 83 -3.73 22.15 1.64
N TYR A 84 -2.42 22.38 1.75
CA TYR A 84 -1.46 21.85 0.79
C TYR A 84 -0.67 20.70 1.38
N PHE A 85 0.01 20.89 2.51
CA PHE A 85 0.95 19.87 3.01
C PHE A 85 0.25 18.56 3.43
N ILE A 86 -0.75 18.65 4.29
CA ILE A 86 -1.46 17.46 4.83
C ILE A 86 -2.24 16.74 3.71
N LEU A 87 -2.92 17.48 2.83
CA LEU A 87 -3.64 16.87 1.71
C LEU A 87 -2.69 16.22 0.70
N TYR A 88 -1.55 16.84 0.41
CA TYR A 88 -0.57 16.25 -0.50
C TYR A 88 0.09 15.01 0.10
N ILE A 89 0.32 14.98 1.42
CA ILE A 89 0.82 13.80 2.12
C ILE A 89 -0.09 12.59 1.87
N ASN A 90 -1.41 12.76 1.85
CA ASN A 90 -2.34 11.66 1.57
C ASN A 90 -2.13 10.99 0.19
N THR A 91 -1.46 11.64 -0.76
CA THR A 91 -1.18 11.03 -2.07
C THR A 91 0.00 10.05 -2.01
N VAL A 92 0.99 10.30 -1.16
CA VAL A 92 2.18 9.46 -0.99
C VAL A 92 2.05 8.50 0.20
N LEU A 93 1.18 8.81 1.14
CA LEU A 93 0.94 8.04 2.36
C LEU A 93 0.59 6.56 2.10
N PRO A 94 -0.23 6.19 1.10
CA PRO A 94 -0.58 4.80 0.86
C PRO A 94 0.67 3.95 0.64
N PHE A 95 1.64 4.44 -0.14
CA PHE A 95 2.92 3.75 -0.33
C PHE A 95 3.63 3.45 1.00
N TYR A 96 3.76 4.44 1.88
CA TYR A 96 4.41 4.27 3.18
C TYR A 96 3.60 3.38 4.15
N ILE A 97 2.27 3.47 4.14
CA ILE A 97 1.39 2.59 4.91
C ILE A 97 1.56 1.15 4.45
N TYR A 98 1.67 0.94 3.14
CA TYR A 98 1.73 -0.39 2.54
C TYR A 98 3.07 -1.05 2.84
N VAL A 99 4.16 -0.28 2.75
CA VAL A 99 5.50 -0.70 3.16
C VAL A 99 5.57 -1.01 4.66
N SER A 100 5.02 -0.15 5.52
CA SER A 100 5.11 -0.33 6.98
C SER A 100 4.22 -1.46 7.50
N THR A 101 2.99 -1.60 7.00
CA THR A 101 1.98 -2.52 7.54
C THR A 101 2.16 -3.94 7.03
N SER A 102 2.51 -4.13 5.75
CA SER A 102 2.49 -5.45 5.12
C SER A 102 3.89 -6.01 4.90
N SER A 103 4.23 -7.08 5.61
CA SER A 103 5.46 -7.86 5.35
C SER A 103 5.42 -8.54 3.99
N SER A 104 4.23 -8.94 3.53
CA SER A 104 4.04 -9.52 2.19
C SER A 104 4.36 -8.49 1.10
N PHE A 105 3.93 -7.24 1.27
CA PHE A 105 4.22 -6.16 0.33
C PHE A 105 5.72 -5.87 0.26
N ARG A 106 6.40 -5.79 1.42
CA ARG A 106 7.86 -5.60 1.48
C ARG A 106 8.63 -6.69 0.75
N THR A 107 8.19 -7.95 0.86
CA THR A 107 8.83 -9.07 0.17
C THR A 107 8.66 -8.97 -1.35
N GLU A 108 7.45 -8.67 -1.83
CA GLU A 108 7.22 -8.46 -3.27
C GLU A 108 7.96 -7.24 -3.80
N LEU A 109 7.99 -6.14 -3.05
CA LEU A 109 8.75 -4.94 -3.40
C LEU A 109 10.24 -5.25 -3.56
N LYS A 110 10.84 -5.95 -2.58
CA LYS A 110 12.24 -6.40 -2.68
C LYS A 110 12.50 -7.27 -3.90
N LYS A 111 11.58 -8.17 -4.26
CA LYS A 111 11.70 -8.99 -5.49
C LYS A 111 11.70 -8.13 -6.74
N VAL A 112 10.82 -7.13 -6.83
CA VAL A 112 10.78 -6.19 -7.96
C VAL A 112 12.07 -5.41 -8.06
N PHE A 113 12.55 -4.83 -6.96
CA PHE A 113 13.83 -4.12 -6.92
C PHE A 113 15.00 -5.02 -7.33
N ASN A 114 15.05 -6.26 -6.82
CA ASN A 114 16.13 -7.19 -7.16
C ASN A 114 16.08 -7.61 -8.64
N LYS A 115 14.89 -7.82 -9.21
CA LYS A 115 14.71 -8.07 -10.65
C LYS A 115 15.17 -6.87 -11.48
N PHE A 116 14.80 -5.66 -11.06
CA PHE A 116 15.19 -4.43 -11.76
C PHE A 116 16.70 -4.20 -11.71
N TYR A 117 17.32 -4.39 -10.54
CA TYR A 117 18.77 -4.33 -10.37
C TYR A 117 19.48 -5.37 -11.24
N THR A 118 19.01 -6.62 -11.22
CA THR A 118 19.55 -7.70 -12.06
C THR A 118 19.40 -7.37 -13.55
N PHE A 119 18.27 -6.77 -13.95
CA PHE A 119 18.03 -6.36 -15.33
C PHE A 119 19.01 -5.27 -15.79
N ILE A 120 19.23 -4.24 -14.97
CA ILE A 120 20.21 -3.18 -15.25
C ILE A 120 21.62 -3.77 -15.36
N MET A 121 22.01 -4.60 -14.40
CA MET A 121 23.33 -5.23 -14.39
C MET A 121 23.57 -6.10 -15.63
N ARG A 122 22.57 -6.89 -16.04
CA ARG A 122 22.64 -7.71 -17.27
C ARG A 122 22.70 -6.86 -18.53
N ARG A 123 22.07 -5.69 -18.55
CA ARG A 123 22.11 -4.76 -19.68
C ARG A 123 23.48 -4.12 -19.83
N GLN A 124 24.14 -3.76 -18.73
CA GLN A 124 25.51 -3.25 -18.75
C GLN A 124 26.50 -4.29 -19.28
N ILE A 125 26.45 -5.54 -18.78
CA ILE A 125 27.33 -6.64 -19.24
C ILE A 125 27.11 -7.00 -20.72
N ARG A 126 25.92 -6.75 -21.27
CA ARG A 126 25.64 -6.99 -22.70
C ARG A 126 26.28 -5.91 -23.57
N ASN A 127 26.11 -4.64 -23.22
CA ASN A 127 26.70 -3.53 -23.97
C ASN A 127 28.23 -3.63 -24.01
N GLU A 128 28.88 -3.98 -22.90
CA GLU A 128 30.34 -4.16 -22.85
C GLU A 128 30.87 -5.30 -23.74
N ARG A 129 30.01 -6.24 -24.17
CA ARG A 129 30.39 -7.32 -25.09
C ARG A 129 30.27 -6.94 -26.56
N ASP A 130 29.40 -5.98 -26.88
CA ASP A 130 29.17 -5.50 -28.24
C ASP A 130 30.19 -4.40 -28.63
N ASP A 131 30.92 -3.86 -27.65
CA ASP A 131 31.99 -2.85 -27.82
C ASP A 131 33.41 -3.45 -27.95
N VAL A 132 33.55 -4.78 -27.96
CA VAL A 132 34.83 -5.47 -28.20
C VAL A 132 34.97 -5.74 -29.70
N PRO A 133 35.94 -5.11 -30.41
CA PRO A 133 36.12 -5.27 -31.85
C PRO A 133 36.60 -6.67 -32.26
#